data_AF-A0AAE6MGB0-F1
#
_entry.id   AF-A0AAE6MGB0-F1
#
_cell.length_a   1.000
_cell.length_b   1.000
_cell.length_c   1.000
_cell.angle_alpha   90.00
_cell.angle_beta   90.00
_cell.angle_gamma   90.00
#
_symmetry.space_group_name_H-M   'P 1'
#
loop_
_entity.id
_entity.type
_entity.pdbx_description
1 polymer ?
#
loop_
_entity_poly.entity_id
_entity_poly.type
_entity_poly.pdbx_seq_one_letter_code
_entity_poly.pdbx_strand_id
1 'polypeptide(L)'
;MKMSLQYKFVEFIPEKVEEGILYVSIEYCTAIHKCVCGCGNEVVTPLSPTDWRLTFNGKSITLYPSIGNWNFECQAHYWIRNNNVEFAGHWTEKEIRLGRENDLERKTEYFDMPDIPKEEPVIQESQKSTIWQKISKFFRL
;
A
#
# COMPACT_ATOMS: atom_id res chain seq x y z
N MET A 1 23.68 -4.80 8.71
CA MET A 1 22.72 -5.92 8.54
C MET A 1 21.45 -5.33 7.95
N LYS A 2 20.99 -5.80 6.78
CA LYS A 2 19.82 -5.23 6.10
C LYS A 2 18.58 -5.95 6.61
N MET A 3 17.65 -5.24 7.23
CA MET A 3 16.40 -5.82 7.70
C MET A 3 15.40 -5.86 6.55
N SER A 4 14.74 -7.00 6.35
CA SER A 4 13.73 -7.18 5.31
C SER A 4 12.45 -7.77 5.88
N LEU A 5 11.31 -7.32 5.37
CA LEU A 5 9.99 -7.86 5.69
C LEU A 5 9.59 -8.88 4.61
N GLN A 6 8.91 -9.95 5.03
CA GLN A 6 8.06 -10.71 4.12
C GLN A 6 6.75 -9.96 3.94
N TYR A 7 6.01 -10.25 2.86
CA TYR A 7 4.65 -9.73 2.69
C TYR A 7 3.67 -10.89 2.52
N LYS A 8 2.43 -10.67 2.96
CA LYS A 8 1.31 -11.60 2.74
C LYS A 8 0.09 -10.79 2.31
N PHE A 9 -0.42 -11.10 1.12
CA PHE A 9 -1.76 -10.65 0.75
C PHE A 9 -2.79 -11.51 1.46
N VAL A 10 -3.72 -10.87 2.14
CA VAL A 10 -4.78 -11.50 2.90
C VAL A 10 -6.09 -10.78 2.64
N GLU A 11 -7.21 -11.48 2.71
CA GLU A 11 -8.52 -10.84 2.71
C GLU A 11 -8.71 -10.06 4.01
N PHE A 12 -8.58 -10.75 5.15
CA PHE A 12 -8.67 -10.17 6.49
C PHE A 12 -7.32 -10.15 7.18
N ILE A 13 -7.02 -9.05 7.87
CA ILE A 13 -5.85 -8.96 8.75
C ILE A 13 -6.00 -9.99 9.88
N PRO A 14 -4.98 -10.81 10.18
CA PRO A 14 -5.06 -11.78 11.26
C PRO A 14 -5.16 -11.08 12.62
N GLU A 15 -5.86 -11.70 13.59
CA GLU A 15 -5.95 -11.19 14.96
C GLU A 15 -4.58 -10.98 15.61
N LYS A 16 -3.58 -11.79 15.23
CA LYS A 16 -2.21 -11.68 15.70
C LYS A 16 -1.28 -11.30 14.54
N VAL A 17 -0.86 -10.05 14.52
CA VAL A 17 0.15 -9.55 13.57
C VAL A 17 1.54 -10.07 13.98
N GLU A 18 2.21 -10.74 13.05
CA GLU A 18 3.54 -11.33 13.26
C GLU A 18 4.67 -10.32 12.99
N GLU A 19 5.76 -10.46 13.73
CA GLU A 19 7.00 -9.73 13.47
C GLU A 19 7.60 -10.08 12.11
N GLY A 20 8.16 -9.09 11.41
CA GLY A 20 8.82 -9.31 10.12
C GLY A 20 7.90 -9.56 8.93
N ILE A 21 6.57 -9.42 9.09
CA ILE A 21 5.59 -9.62 8.02
C ILE A 21 4.75 -8.36 7.83
N LEU A 22 4.68 -7.85 6.59
CA LEU A 22 3.66 -6.88 6.17
C LEU A 22 2.45 -7.61 5.64
N TYR A 23 1.36 -7.56 6.39
CA TYR A 23 0.05 -8.00 5.93
C TYR A 23 -0.58 -6.91 5.08
N VAL A 24 -1.12 -7.28 3.93
CA VAL A 24 -1.78 -6.36 3.01
C VAL A 24 -3.15 -6.89 2.67
N SER A 25 -4.19 -6.12 2.96
CA SER A 25 -5.52 -6.34 2.43
C SER A 25 -5.83 -5.31 1.35
N ILE A 26 -5.99 -5.79 0.12
CA ILE A 26 -6.41 -4.95 -1.00
C ILE A 26 -7.90 -4.63 -0.89
N GLU A 27 -8.72 -5.60 -0.47
CA GLU A 27 -10.18 -5.44 -0.30
C GLU A 27 -10.51 -4.32 0.70
N TYR A 28 -9.78 -4.26 1.82
CA TYR A 28 -9.97 -3.24 2.85
C TYR A 28 -8.97 -2.09 2.77
N CYS A 29 -8.24 -1.98 1.65
CA CYS A 29 -7.30 -0.89 1.38
C CYS A 29 -6.37 -0.58 2.58
N THR A 30 -5.73 -1.59 3.16
CA THR A 30 -4.89 -1.41 4.35
C THR A 30 -3.69 -2.34 4.36
N ALA A 31 -2.58 -1.88 4.93
CA ALA A 31 -1.44 -2.71 5.25
C ALA A 31 -1.03 -2.52 6.71
N ILE A 32 -0.59 -3.60 7.36
CA ILE A 32 -0.25 -3.62 8.78
C ILE A 32 0.94 -4.53 9.04
N HIS A 33 1.82 -4.08 9.93
CA HIS A 33 2.97 -4.84 10.42
C HIS A 33 3.28 -4.46 11.86
N LYS A 34 4.07 -5.29 12.54
CA LYS A 34 4.69 -4.89 13.80
C LYS A 34 5.80 -3.88 13.56
N CYS A 35 5.90 -2.90 14.46
CA CYS A 35 6.86 -1.83 14.35
C CYS A 35 8.28 -2.39 14.30
N VAL A 36 8.97 -2.09 13.20
CA VAL A 36 10.25 -2.68 12.85
C VAL A 36 11.41 -2.30 13.78
N CYS A 37 11.20 -1.38 14.72
CA CYS A 37 12.15 -1.12 15.81
C CYS A 37 12.13 -2.19 16.91
N GLY A 38 11.14 -3.09 16.91
CA GLY A 38 10.99 -4.17 17.89
C GLY A 38 10.16 -3.80 19.13
N CYS A 39 9.46 -2.66 19.15
CA CYS A 39 8.61 -2.29 20.28
C CYS A 39 7.27 -3.06 20.35
N GLY A 40 6.94 -3.86 19.34
CA GLY A 40 5.73 -4.69 19.30
C GLY A 40 4.41 -3.96 18.99
N ASN A 41 4.44 -2.63 18.80
CA ASN A 41 3.27 -1.86 18.36
C ASN A 41 2.86 -2.24 16.94
N GLU A 42 1.56 -2.23 16.66
CA GLU A 42 1.04 -2.43 15.31
C GLU A 42 0.99 -1.10 14.56
N VAL A 43 1.55 -1.10 13.37
CA VAL A 43 1.64 0.05 12.49
C VAL A 43 0.65 -0.17 11.37
N VAL A 44 -0.40 0.66 11.34
CA VAL A 44 -1.41 0.62 10.28
C VAL A 44 -1.07 1.66 9.24
N THR A 45 -1.11 1.25 7.97
CA THR A 45 -0.87 2.09 6.79
C THR A 45 -2.06 1.95 5.84
N PRO A 46 -3.10 2.81 5.98
CA PRO A 46 -4.19 2.87 5.04
C PRO A 46 -3.68 3.15 3.62
N LEU A 47 -4.22 2.41 2.65
CA LEU A 47 -3.88 2.53 1.25
C LEU A 47 -4.89 3.45 0.58
N SER A 48 -4.55 4.72 0.44
CA SER A 48 -5.43 5.74 -0.15
C SER A 48 -4.62 6.74 -0.97
N PRO A 49 -5.27 7.54 -1.85
CA PRO A 49 -4.59 8.60 -2.59
C PRO A 49 -3.89 9.64 -1.70
N THR A 50 -4.36 9.83 -0.46
CA THR A 50 -3.85 10.84 0.48
C THR A 50 -2.90 10.28 1.54
N ASP A 51 -2.92 8.97 1.78
CA ASP A 51 -2.11 8.30 2.81
C ASP A 51 -0.92 7.55 2.18
N TRP A 52 -0.89 6.21 2.29
CA TRP A 52 0.18 5.40 1.72
C TRP A 52 -0.21 4.79 0.38
N ARG A 53 0.74 4.79 -0.54
CA ARG A 53 0.71 4.06 -1.80
C ARG A 53 1.52 2.78 -1.67
N LEU A 54 0.90 1.66 -2.01
CA LEU A 54 1.56 0.38 -2.20
C LEU A 54 1.99 0.22 -3.66
N THR A 55 3.21 -0.29 -3.88
CA THR A 55 3.65 -0.80 -5.17
C THR A 55 4.07 -2.24 -5.03
N PHE A 56 3.54 -3.11 -5.89
CA PHE A 56 3.88 -4.53 -5.95
C PHE A 56 4.21 -4.92 -7.40
N ASN A 57 5.33 -5.62 -7.59
CA ASN A 57 5.83 -6.02 -8.92
C ASN A 57 5.85 -7.54 -9.14
N GLY A 58 5.10 -8.31 -8.34
CA GLY A 58 5.12 -9.79 -8.38
C GLY A 58 6.20 -10.42 -7.50
N LYS A 59 7.19 -9.65 -7.02
CA LYS A 59 8.30 -10.16 -6.18
C LYS A 59 8.48 -9.38 -4.89
N SER A 60 8.30 -8.07 -4.93
CA SER A 60 8.58 -7.18 -3.82
C SER A 60 7.57 -6.06 -3.70
N ILE A 61 7.41 -5.57 -2.48
CA ILE A 61 6.54 -4.46 -2.12
C ILE A 61 7.34 -3.21 -1.74
N THR A 62 6.75 -2.05 -1.97
CA THR A 62 7.22 -0.75 -1.48
C THR A 62 6.03 0.03 -0.95
N LEU A 63 6.19 0.69 0.19
CA LEU A 63 5.25 1.69 0.70
C LEU A 63 5.85 3.08 0.53
N TYR A 64 5.01 4.03 0.11
CA TYR A 64 5.35 5.44 -0.02
C TYR A 64 4.20 6.30 0.51
N PRO A 65 4.44 7.36 1.30
CA PRO A 65 5.75 7.86 1.75
C PRO A 65 6.37 7.01 2.86
N SER A 66 7.38 7.53 3.55
CA SER A 66 7.94 6.89 4.75
C SER A 66 6.89 6.75 5.85
N ILE A 67 7.22 5.93 6.85
CA ILE A 67 6.37 5.67 8.00
C ILE A 67 7.03 6.32 9.21
N GLY A 68 6.39 7.35 9.75
CA GLY A 68 6.79 8.03 10.98
C GLY A 68 5.84 7.71 12.13
N ASN A 69 6.30 6.97 13.13
CA ASN A 69 5.50 6.55 14.27
C ASN A 69 5.51 7.58 15.40
N TRP A 70 5.24 8.84 15.09
CA TRP A 70 5.41 9.98 16.00
C TRP A 70 4.49 9.95 17.24
N ASN A 71 3.42 9.15 17.20
CA ASN A 71 2.51 8.95 18.33
C ASN A 71 2.93 7.77 19.23
N PHE A 72 3.95 7.01 18.86
CA PHE A 72 4.49 5.94 19.70
C PHE A 72 5.69 6.45 20.50
N GLU A 73 5.93 5.85 21.67
CA GLU A 73 7.11 6.15 22.48
C GLU A 73 8.42 5.92 21.71
N CYS A 74 8.46 4.94 20.80
CA CYS A 74 9.67 4.63 20.04
C CYS A 74 9.98 5.66 18.94
N GLN A 75 9.00 6.45 18.51
CA GLN A 75 9.09 7.47 17.47
C GLN A 75 9.91 7.04 16.23
N ALA A 76 9.81 5.76 15.87
CA ALA A 76 10.59 5.17 14.79
C ALA A 76 10.17 5.77 13.44
N HIS A 77 11.17 6.03 12.59
CA HIS A 77 10.96 6.52 11.24
C HIS A 77 11.74 5.68 10.25
N TYR A 78 11.07 5.18 9.21
CA TYR A 78 11.67 4.28 8.25
C TYR A 78 10.91 4.23 6.93
N TRP A 79 11.58 3.68 5.92
CA TRP A 79 10.99 3.31 4.64
C TRP A 79 10.85 1.79 4.54
N ILE A 80 9.85 1.34 3.78
CA ILE A 80 9.76 -0.04 3.30
C ILE A 80 9.91 0.01 1.77
N ARG A 81 11.06 -0.43 1.25
CA ARG A 81 11.41 -0.36 -0.18
C ARG A 81 11.95 -1.69 -0.69
N ASN A 82 11.28 -2.25 -1.69
CA ASN A 82 11.61 -3.56 -2.25
C ASN A 82 11.80 -4.63 -1.16
N ASN A 83 10.83 -4.71 -0.24
CA ASN A 83 10.83 -5.54 0.99
C ASN A 83 11.85 -5.12 2.08
N ASN A 84 12.73 -4.16 1.84
CA ASN A 84 13.75 -3.76 2.82
C ASN A 84 13.27 -2.64 3.70
N VAL A 85 13.68 -2.68 4.96
CA VAL A 85 13.51 -1.58 5.90
C VAL A 85 14.76 -0.71 5.87
N GLU A 86 14.55 0.57 5.63
CA GLU A 86 15.60 1.59 5.66
C GLU A 86 15.22 2.63 6.72
N PHE A 87 15.90 2.59 7.87
CA PHE A 87 15.67 3.58 8.93
C PHE A 87 16.00 4.98 8.42
N ALA A 88 15.10 5.91 8.70
CA ALA A 88 15.24 7.32 8.41
C ALA A 88 15.52 8.10 9.70
N GLY A 89 16.04 9.31 9.55
CA GLY A 89 16.32 10.19 10.69
C GLY A 89 15.05 10.58 11.45
N HIS A 90 15.21 10.89 12.73
CA HIS A 90 14.13 11.40 13.56
C HIS A 90 13.72 12.81 13.10
N TRP A 91 12.42 13.09 13.06
CA TRP A 91 11.91 14.42 12.76
C TRP A 91 11.83 15.26 14.03
N THR A 92 12.24 16.51 13.93
CA THR A 92 11.97 17.51 14.96
C THR A 92 10.47 17.74 15.10
N GLU A 93 10.03 18.27 16.26
CA GLU A 93 8.62 18.63 16.47
C GLU A 93 8.08 19.57 15.38
N LYS A 94 8.93 20.47 14.85
CA LYS A 94 8.59 21.37 13.75
C LYS A 94 8.32 20.58 12.46
N GLU A 95 9.16 19.61 12.12
CA GLU A 95 8.98 18.75 10.95
C GLU A 95 7.75 17.86 11.09
N ILE A 96 7.51 17.30 12.29
CA ILE A 96 6.29 16.52 12.59
C ILE A 96 5.04 17.37 12.41
N ARG A 97 5.03 18.59 12.95
CA ARG A 97 3.89 19.51 12.81
C ARG A 97 3.64 19.86 11.35
N LEU A 98 4.68 20.26 10.62
CA LEU A 98 4.57 20.62 9.21
C LEU A 98 4.09 19.44 8.35
N GLY A 99 4.58 18.22 8.63
CA GLY A 99 4.12 17.01 7.95
C GLY A 99 2.62 16.76 8.17
N ARG A 100 2.13 16.93 9.41
CA ARG A 100 0.70 16.78 9.74
C ARG A 100 -0.17 17.84 9.07
N GLU A 101 0.30 19.09 9.02
CA GLU A 101 -0.39 20.19 8.33
C GLU A 101 -0.53 19.87 6.84
N ASN A 102 0.56 19.49 6.17
CA ASN A 102 0.53 19.07 4.76
C ASN A 102 -0.37 17.85 4.52
N ASP A 103 -0.38 16.86 5.43
CA ASP A 103 -1.28 15.70 5.32
C ASP A 103 -2.76 16.10 5.42
N LEU A 104 -3.08 17.03 6.32
CA LEU A 104 -4.43 17.55 6.48
C LEU A 104 -4.89 18.35 5.26
N GLU A 105 -4.02 19.20 4.72
CA GLU A 105 -4.29 19.96 3.50
C GLU A 105 -4.56 19.02 2.32
N ARG A 106 -3.68 18.04 2.07
CA ARG A 106 -3.87 17.05 0.98
C ARG A 106 -5.19 16.28 1.12
N LYS A 107 -5.58 15.92 2.34
CA LYS A 107 -6.86 15.25 2.60
C LYS A 107 -8.04 16.17 2.30
N THR A 108 -7.98 17.41 2.77
CA THR A 108 -9.02 18.41 2.54
C THR A 108 -9.20 18.63 1.03
N GLU A 109 -8.12 18.88 0.30
CA GLU A 109 -8.14 19.04 -1.15
C GLU A 109 -8.75 17.83 -1.88
N TYR A 110 -8.40 16.60 -1.46
CA TYR A 110 -8.90 15.39 -2.10
C TYR A 110 -10.40 15.15 -1.87
N PHE A 111 -10.90 15.40 -0.65
CA PHE A 111 -12.32 15.18 -0.32
C PHE A 111 -13.23 16.34 -0.75
N ASP A 112 -12.68 17.54 -0.94
CA ASP A 112 -13.41 18.68 -1.49
C ASP A 112 -13.50 18.65 -3.04
N MET A 113 -12.75 17.77 -3.71
CA MET A 113 -12.89 17.58 -5.15
C MET A 113 -14.26 16.96 -5.49
N PRO A 114 -14.98 17.50 -6.48
CA PRO A 114 -16.24 16.90 -6.93
C PRO A 114 -15.96 15.48 -7.45
N ASP A 115 -16.81 14.53 -7.06
CA ASP A 115 -16.74 13.16 -7.56
C ASP A 115 -16.70 13.17 -9.10
N ILE A 116 -15.65 12.57 -9.68
CA ILE A 116 -15.63 12.26 -11.10
C ILE A 116 -16.77 11.25 -11.31
N PRO A 117 -17.77 11.53 -12.17
CA PRO A 117 -18.80 10.55 -12.47
C PRO A 117 -18.12 9.26 -12.91
N LYS A 118 -18.37 8.16 -12.19
CA LYS A 118 -17.94 6.84 -12.64
C LYS A 118 -18.68 6.59 -13.96
N GLU A 119 -18.00 6.77 -15.09
CA GLU A 119 -18.49 6.23 -16.35
C GLU A 119 -18.66 4.73 -16.13
N GLU A 120 -19.90 4.25 -16.13
CA GLU A 120 -20.17 2.83 -16.13
C GLU A 120 -19.40 2.24 -17.33
N PRO A 121 -18.62 1.16 -17.14
CA PRO A 121 -17.94 0.53 -18.26
C PRO A 121 -19.02 0.11 -19.26
N VAL A 122 -19.04 0.77 -20.42
CA VAL A 122 -19.89 0.37 -21.53
C VAL A 122 -19.43 -1.02 -21.94
N ILE A 123 -20.16 -2.05 -21.50
CA ILE A 123 -19.97 -3.42 -21.97
C ILE A 123 -20.42 -3.42 -23.43
N GLN A 124 -19.50 -3.10 -24.34
CA GLN A 124 -19.70 -3.39 -25.75
C GLN A 124 -19.65 -4.92 -25.88
N GLU A 125 -20.80 -5.53 -26.11
CA GLU A 125 -20.88 -6.90 -26.61
C GLU A 125 -20.09 -6.97 -27.91
N SER A 126 -18.80 -7.32 -27.81
CA SER A 126 -18.01 -7.64 -28.98
C SER A 126 -18.59 -8.92 -29.56
N GLN A 127 -19.31 -8.77 -30.68
CA GLN A 127 -19.67 -9.88 -31.55
C GLN A 127 -18.41 -10.69 -31.76
N LYS A 128 -18.36 -11.91 -31.20
CA LYS A 128 -17.31 -12.90 -31.43
C LYS A 128 -17.29 -13.25 -32.92
N SER A 129 -16.66 -12.40 -33.73
CA SER A 129 -16.49 -12.62 -35.15
C SER A 129 -15.33 -13.60 -35.35
N THR A 130 -15.71 -14.86 -35.57
CA THR A 130 -15.24 -15.75 -36.66
C THR A 130 -13.74 -15.87 -36.99
N ILE A 131 -12.82 -15.43 -36.13
CA ILE A 131 -11.36 -15.50 -36.37
C ILE A 131 -10.71 -16.59 -35.50
N TRP A 132 -11.13 -16.76 -34.24
CA TRP A 132 -10.59 -17.78 -33.33
C TRP A 132 -10.99 -19.23 -33.67
N GLN A 133 -12.04 -19.44 -34.46
CA GLN A 133 -12.38 -20.77 -35.00
C GLN A 133 -11.44 -21.23 -36.13
N LYS A 134 -10.69 -20.31 -36.77
CA LYS A 134 -9.75 -20.66 -37.85
C LYS A 134 -8.34 -20.97 -37.34
N ILE A 135 -7.92 -20.38 -36.21
CA ILE A 135 -6.58 -20.62 -35.65
C ILE A 135 -6.51 -21.95 -34.88
N SER A 136 -7.58 -22.37 -34.21
CA SER A 136 -7.65 -23.64 -33.47
C SER A 136 -7.61 -24.90 -34.36
N LYS A 137 -7.81 -24.77 -35.68
CA LYS A 137 -7.61 -25.86 -36.65
C LYS A 137 -6.18 -25.98 -37.15
N PHE A 138 -5.29 -25.04 -36.82
CA PHE A 138 -3.90 -25.06 -37.27
C PHE A 138 -2.90 -25.55 -36.20
N PHE A 139 -3.36 -25.79 -34.96
CA PHE A 139 -2.57 -26.35 -33.85
C PHE A 139 -3.04 -27.76 -33.42
N ARG A 140 -3.59 -28.53 -34.37
CA ARG A 140 -3.72 -30.00 -34.26
C ARG A 140 -3.01 -30.64 -35.45
N LEU A 141 -1.70 -30.71 -35.35
CA LEU A 141 -0.81 -31.67 -36.03
C LEU A 141 0.39 -31.88 -35.11
#